data_AF-A0A851GQ29-F1
#
_entry.id   AF-A0A851GQ29-F1
#
_cell.length_a   1.000
_cell.length_b   1.000
_cell.length_c   1.000
_cell.angle_alpha   90.00
_cell.angle_beta   90.00
_cell.angle_gamma   90.00
#
_symmetry.space_group_name_H-M   'P 1'
#
loop_
_entity.id
_entity.type
_entity.pdbx_description
1 polymer ?
#
loop_
_entity_poly.entity_id
_entity_poly.type
_entity_poly.pdbx_seq_one_letter_code
_entity_poly.pdbx_strand_id
1 'polypeptide(L)'
;MSANRRVLMVRWAWVVIPLIAGVLIYLKGRKVPVFFERWLLYNSKETSSFPGSIWIPDYLWGVSLWMAMVMVWDGWEKIPKGWKIGIALMVSATELFQWLGWMHGTGDWIDVLMYQMAILTVYILHKTKRI
;
A
#
# COMPACT_ATOMS: atom_id res chain seq x y z
N MET A 1 22.84 -11.55 -22.62
CA MET A 1 21.64 -11.20 -21.80
C MET A 1 21.43 -9.70 -21.89
N SER A 2 20.40 -9.27 -22.64
CA SER A 2 20.25 -7.89 -23.11
C SER A 2 19.89 -6.90 -21.99
N ALA A 3 20.34 -5.64 -22.13
CA ALA A 3 20.16 -4.55 -21.18
C ALA A 3 18.70 -4.35 -20.72
N ASN A 4 17.71 -4.68 -21.57
CA ASN A 4 16.29 -4.64 -21.24
C ASN A 4 15.90 -5.50 -20.03
N ARG A 5 16.54 -6.68 -19.86
CA ARG A 5 16.21 -7.56 -18.73
C ARG A 5 16.63 -6.94 -17.40
N ARG A 6 17.77 -6.23 -17.36
CA ARG A 6 18.25 -5.54 -16.15
C ARG A 6 17.37 -4.37 -15.77
N VAL A 7 16.96 -3.54 -16.73
CA VAL A 7 16.04 -2.41 -16.49
C VAL A 7 14.70 -2.91 -15.96
N LEU A 8 14.15 -3.97 -16.55
CA LEU A 8 12.90 -4.58 -16.10
C LEU A 8 13.02 -5.12 -14.66
N MET A 9 14.11 -5.83 -14.33
CA MET A 9 14.34 -6.33 -12.97
C MET A 9 14.41 -5.20 -11.94
N VAL A 10 15.08 -4.09 -12.27
CA VAL A 10 15.14 -2.91 -11.38
C VAL A 10 13.75 -2.30 -11.19
N ARG A 11 12.94 -2.19 -12.25
CA ARG A 11 11.55 -1.71 -12.15
C ARG A 11 10.71 -2.60 -11.23
N TRP A 12 10.80 -3.92 -11.39
CA TRP A 12 10.10 -4.87 -10.52
C TRP A 12 10.54 -4.81 -9.05
N ALA A 13 11.82 -4.54 -8.79
CA ALA A 13 12.32 -4.39 -7.43
C ALA A 13 11.59 -3.25 -6.67
N TRP A 14 11.23 -2.16 -7.36
CA TRP A 14 10.45 -1.06 -6.78
C TRP A 14 9.00 -1.41 -6.43
N VAL A 15 8.47 -2.51 -6.96
CA VAL A 15 7.15 -3.04 -6.59
C VAL A 15 7.31 -4.08 -5.47
N VAL A 16 8.17 -5.07 -5.70
CA VAL A 16 8.26 -6.25 -4.85
C VAL A 16 8.89 -5.96 -3.48
N ILE A 17 9.91 -5.11 -3.43
CA ILE A 17 10.60 -4.82 -2.16
C ILE A 17 9.68 -4.11 -1.16
N PRO A 18 8.98 -3.01 -1.50
CA PRO A 18 8.02 -2.39 -0.59
C PRO A 18 6.91 -3.35 -0.17
N LEU A 19 6.40 -4.18 -1.09
CA LEU A 19 5.37 -5.16 -0.78
C LEU A 19 5.83 -6.15 0.30
N ILE A 20 6.98 -6.79 0.08
CA ILE A 20 7.55 -7.75 1.04
C ILE A 20 7.89 -7.07 2.36
N ALA A 21 8.50 -5.88 2.32
CA ALA A 21 8.85 -5.13 3.52
C ALA A 21 7.59 -4.78 4.34
N GLY A 22 6.52 -4.34 3.69
CA GLY A 22 5.23 -4.05 4.34
C GLY A 22 4.67 -5.29 5.02
N VAL A 23 4.68 -6.45 4.34
CA VAL A 23 4.24 -7.73 4.92
C VAL A 23 5.09 -8.12 6.14
N LEU A 24 6.42 -8.02 6.05
CA LEU A 24 7.32 -8.37 7.15
C LEU A 24 7.13 -7.45 8.36
N ILE A 25 6.97 -6.14 8.15
CA ILE A 25 6.70 -5.16 9.22
C ILE A 25 5.35 -5.45 9.87
N TYR A 26 4.32 -5.70 9.08
CA TYR A 26 2.98 -6.03 9.55
C TYR A 26 3.00 -7.29 10.42
N LEU A 27 3.61 -8.37 9.93
CA LEU A 27 3.71 -9.64 10.67
C LEU A 27 4.51 -9.50 11.96
N LYS A 28 5.58 -8.69 11.96
CA LYS A 28 6.40 -8.44 13.16
C LYS A 28 5.66 -7.57 14.20
N GLY A 29 4.77 -6.69 13.75
CA GLY A 29 3.98 -5.82 14.62
C GLY A 29 2.87 -6.55 15.37
N ARG A 30 2.37 -7.65 14.79
CA ARG A 30 1.30 -8.46 15.37
C ARG A 30 1.80 -9.37 16.49
N LYS A 31 0.97 -9.50 17.52
CA LYS A 31 1.22 -10.38 18.67
C LYS A 31 0.67 -11.80 18.48
N VAL A 32 -0.25 -12.01 17.51
CA VAL A 32 -0.95 -13.28 17.29
C VAL A 32 -0.96 -13.64 15.79
N PRO A 33 -0.74 -14.92 15.41
CA PRO A 33 -0.74 -15.34 14.00
C PRO A 33 -2.15 -15.40 13.36
N VAL A 34 -2.24 -14.85 12.14
CA VAL A 34 -3.46 -14.56 11.35
C VAL A 34 -4.34 -15.78 11.04
N PHE A 35 -3.78 -16.99 11.01
CA PHE A 35 -4.51 -18.18 10.54
C PHE A 35 -5.58 -18.70 11.53
N PHE A 36 -5.52 -18.31 12.81
CA PHE A 36 -6.44 -18.81 13.84
C PHE A 36 -7.47 -17.78 14.35
N GLU A 37 -7.26 -16.48 14.14
CA GLU A 37 -8.20 -15.43 14.61
C GLU A 37 -9.57 -15.52 13.91
N ARG A 38 -9.59 -15.95 12.64
CA ARG A 38 -10.82 -15.96 11.83
C ARG A 38 -11.86 -16.99 12.28
N TRP A 39 -11.48 -17.98 13.10
CA TRP A 39 -12.38 -19.06 13.53
C TRP A 39 -12.72 -19.06 15.02
N LEU A 40 -11.88 -18.48 15.89
CA LEU A 40 -12.00 -18.69 17.34
C LEU A 40 -11.99 -17.44 18.23
N LEU A 41 -11.43 -16.30 17.79
CA LEU A 41 -11.19 -15.16 18.67
C LEU A 41 -11.79 -13.87 18.11
N TYR A 42 -13.08 -13.72 18.37
CA TYR A 42 -13.82 -12.47 18.25
C TYR A 42 -13.37 -11.53 19.39
N ASN A 43 -12.76 -10.39 19.06
CA ASN A 43 -12.43 -9.24 19.96
C ASN A 43 -11.03 -9.11 20.60
N SER A 44 -9.92 -9.41 19.91
CA SER A 44 -8.65 -8.78 20.29
C SER A 44 -8.53 -7.40 19.63
N LYS A 45 -8.71 -6.31 20.41
CA LYS A 45 -8.17 -5.00 20.01
C LYS A 45 -6.65 -5.14 19.98
N GLU A 46 -6.08 -5.38 18.80
CA GLU A 46 -4.66 -5.61 18.64
C GLU A 46 -3.86 -4.40 19.14
N THR A 47 -3.08 -4.60 20.20
CA THR A 47 -2.06 -3.64 20.63
C THR A 47 -0.75 -4.03 19.95
N SER A 48 -0.39 -3.32 18.87
CA SER A 48 0.89 -3.54 18.20
C SER A 48 2.04 -3.36 19.19
N SER A 49 3.07 -4.21 19.08
CA SER A 49 4.26 -4.14 19.95
C SER A 49 5.38 -3.26 19.36
N PHE A 50 5.28 -2.91 18.08
CA PHE A 50 6.29 -2.18 17.33
C PHE A 50 5.76 -0.84 16.81
N PRO A 51 6.41 0.31 17.14
CA PRO A 51 6.00 1.62 16.67
C PRO A 51 5.94 1.68 15.15
N GLY A 52 4.81 2.15 14.60
CA GLY A 52 4.62 2.29 13.15
C GLY A 52 4.26 1.01 12.40
N SER A 53 4.23 -0.16 13.05
CA SER A 53 3.78 -1.41 12.39
C SER A 53 2.31 -1.40 11.97
N ILE A 54 1.52 -0.44 12.50
CA ILE A 54 0.12 -0.26 12.14
C ILE A 54 -0.02 0.42 10.78
N TRP A 55 0.77 1.47 10.50
CA TRP A 55 0.55 2.35 9.34
C TRP A 55 1.67 2.33 8.29
N ILE A 56 2.89 1.93 8.64
CA ILE A 56 3.99 1.78 7.66
C ILE A 56 3.66 0.76 6.56
N PRO A 57 3.03 -0.40 6.86
CA PRO A 57 2.62 -1.35 5.82
C PRO A 57 1.72 -0.71 4.76
N ASP A 58 0.73 0.09 5.15
CA ASP A 58 -0.19 0.74 4.21
C ASP A 58 0.51 1.72 3.26
N TYR A 59 1.47 2.49 3.77
CA TYR A 59 2.32 3.32 2.93
C TYR A 59 3.10 2.48 1.91
N LEU A 60 3.75 1.41 2.35
CA LEU A 60 4.59 0.56 1.49
C LEU A 60 3.77 -0.21 0.45
N TRP A 61 2.59 -0.69 0.82
CA TRP A 61 1.66 -1.34 -0.10
C TRP A 61 1.10 -0.34 -1.11
N GLY A 62 0.78 0.87 -0.67
CA GLY A 62 0.43 1.97 -1.56
C GLY A 62 1.53 2.27 -2.57
N VAL A 63 2.79 2.38 -2.13
CA VAL A 63 3.94 2.62 -3.03
C VAL A 63 4.06 1.48 -4.04
N SER A 64 3.99 0.23 -3.58
CA SER A 64 4.04 -0.95 -4.45
C SER A 64 2.94 -0.91 -5.53
N LEU A 65 1.69 -0.62 -5.13
CA LEU A 65 0.55 -0.54 -6.06
C LEU A 65 0.78 0.53 -7.13
N TRP A 66 1.17 1.74 -6.73
CA TRP A 66 1.38 2.83 -7.67
C TRP A 66 2.59 2.63 -8.57
N MET A 67 3.67 2.02 -8.06
CA MET A 67 4.80 1.60 -8.89
C MET A 67 4.37 0.57 -9.93
N ALA A 68 3.51 -0.39 -9.56
CA ALA A 68 2.96 -1.37 -10.51
C ALA A 68 2.10 -0.69 -11.59
N MET A 69 1.26 0.28 -11.21
CA MET A 69 0.48 1.08 -12.17
C MET A 69 1.39 1.86 -13.13
N VAL A 70 2.43 2.51 -12.61
CA VAL A 70 3.41 3.20 -13.46
C VAL A 70 4.10 2.23 -14.42
N MET A 71 4.40 1.00 -14.00
CA MET A 71 4.99 0.00 -14.88
C MET A 71 4.02 -0.48 -15.96
N VAL A 72 2.76 -0.80 -15.61
CA VAL A 72 1.76 -1.31 -16.56
C VAL A 72 1.44 -0.27 -17.63
N TRP A 73 1.33 1.00 -17.27
CA TRP A 73 1.09 2.09 -18.21
C TRP A 73 2.37 2.74 -18.76
N ASP A 74 3.55 2.26 -18.36
CA ASP A 74 4.86 2.79 -18.74
C ASP A 74 5.00 4.31 -18.54
N GLY A 75 4.57 4.78 -17.37
CA GLY A 75 4.71 6.18 -16.94
C GLY A 75 3.49 6.71 -16.19
N TRP A 76 3.74 7.59 -15.21
CA TRP A 76 2.68 8.20 -14.41
C TRP A 76 1.65 8.96 -15.26
N GLU A 77 2.11 9.72 -16.26
CA GLU A 77 1.24 10.55 -17.10
C GLU A 77 0.29 9.73 -17.98
N LYS A 78 0.66 8.48 -18.29
CA LYS A 78 -0.14 7.57 -19.12
C LYS A 78 -1.23 6.86 -18.33
N ILE A 79 -1.17 6.85 -17.00
CA ILE A 79 -2.22 6.26 -16.16
C ILE A 79 -3.51 7.11 -16.30
N PRO A 80 -4.65 6.53 -16.67
CA PRO A 80 -5.89 7.26 -16.85
C PRO A 80 -6.33 7.97 -15.56
N LYS A 81 -6.82 9.21 -15.70
CA LYS A 81 -7.28 10.01 -14.54
C LYS A 81 -8.36 9.30 -13.72
N GLY A 82 -9.24 8.54 -14.37
CA GLY A 82 -10.28 7.75 -13.70
C GLY A 82 -9.70 6.70 -12.74
N TRP A 83 -8.62 6.00 -13.13
CA TRP A 83 -7.90 5.09 -12.23
C TRP A 83 -7.24 5.85 -11.08
N LYS A 84 -6.65 7.02 -11.39
CA LYS A 84 -5.98 7.82 -10.36
C LYS A 84 -6.93 8.22 -9.24
N ILE A 85 -8.05 8.81 -9.64
CA ILE A 85 -9.11 9.29 -8.75
C ILE A 85 -9.82 8.09 -8.10
N GLY A 86 -10.13 7.05 -8.87
CA GLY A 86 -10.84 5.87 -8.39
C GLY A 86 -10.11 5.16 -7.25
N ILE A 87 -8.81 4.91 -7.40
CA ILE A 87 -8.01 4.27 -6.33
C ILE A 87 -7.93 5.18 -5.10
N ALA A 88 -7.66 6.48 -5.30
CA ALA A 88 -7.57 7.43 -4.19
C ALA A 88 -8.89 7.54 -3.40
N LEU A 89 -10.03 7.57 -4.10
CA LEU A 89 -11.36 7.59 -3.49
C LEU A 89 -11.72 6.25 -2.86
N MET A 90 -11.34 5.14 -3.47
CA MET A 90 -11.64 3.81 -2.96
C MET A 90 -11.04 3.62 -1.56
N VAL A 91 -9.78 4.01 -1.34
CA VAL A 91 -9.14 3.96 -0.02
C VAL A 91 -9.90 4.82 1.00
N SER A 92 -10.18 6.07 0.65
CA SER A 92 -10.92 6.97 1.56
C SER A 92 -12.34 6.46 1.84
N ALA A 93 -13.01 5.85 0.86
CA ALA A 93 -14.33 5.29 1.01
C ALA A 93 -14.33 4.02 1.87
N THR A 94 -13.34 3.14 1.71
CA THR A 94 -13.23 1.95 2.55
C THR A 94 -12.99 2.31 4.01
N GLU A 95 -12.13 3.29 4.29
CA GLU A 95 -11.91 3.77 5.66
C GLU A 95 -13.16 4.45 6.24
N LEU A 96 -13.87 5.26 5.44
CA LEU A 96 -15.13 5.85 5.85
C LEU A 96 -16.18 4.78 6.19
N PHE A 97 -16.32 3.75 5.35
CA PHE A 97 -17.26 2.66 5.61
C PHE A 97 -16.88 1.80 6.82
N GLN A 98 -15.58 1.63 7.09
CA GLN A 98 -15.12 1.01 8.34
C GLN A 98 -15.47 1.87 9.55
N TRP A 99 -15.25 3.19 9.48
CA TRP A 99 -15.59 4.13 10.54
C TRP A 99 -17.09 4.17 10.84
N LEU A 100 -17.93 4.10 9.80
CA LEU A 100 -19.39 3.99 9.93
C LEU A 100 -19.88 2.62 10.41
N GLY A 101 -18.98 1.64 10.56
CA GLY A 101 -19.31 0.27 10.97
C GLY A 101 -20.00 -0.56 9.88
N TRP A 102 -19.98 -0.12 8.62
CA TRP A 102 -20.54 -0.86 7.49
C TRP A 102 -19.58 -1.94 6.97
N MET A 103 -18.29 -1.79 7.25
CA MET A 103 -17.25 -2.76 6.94
C MET A 103 -16.38 -3.04 8.17
N HIS A 104 -15.78 -4.23 8.20
CA HIS A 104 -14.80 -4.56 9.24
C HIS A 104 -13.45 -3.91 8.92
N GLY A 105 -12.84 -3.25 9.91
CA GLY A 105 -11.51 -2.65 9.80
C GLY A 105 -11.25 -1.64 10.91
N THR A 106 -10.17 -0.87 10.77
CA THR A 106 -9.69 0.12 11.74
C THR A 106 -10.48 1.43 11.64
N GLY A 107 -10.84 1.85 10.43
CA GLY A 107 -11.41 3.17 10.18
C GLY A 107 -10.46 4.29 10.62
N ASP A 108 -9.15 4.09 10.42
CA ASP A 108 -8.12 5.02 10.87
C ASP A 108 -7.78 6.02 9.77
N TRP A 109 -7.91 7.31 10.08
CA TRP A 109 -7.57 8.38 9.15
C TRP A 109 -6.07 8.40 8.82
N ILE A 110 -5.22 7.82 9.67
CA ILE A 110 -3.79 7.64 9.42
C ILE A 110 -3.57 6.73 8.20
N ASP A 111 -4.40 5.70 8.01
CA ASP A 111 -4.29 4.77 6.88
C ASP A 111 -4.55 5.53 5.58
N VAL A 112 -5.61 6.36 5.55
CA VAL A 112 -5.88 7.28 4.43
C VAL A 112 -4.67 8.16 4.15
N LEU A 113 -4.09 8.79 5.17
CA LEU A 113 -2.93 9.65 5.02
C LEU A 113 -1.74 8.90 4.41
N MET A 114 -1.46 7.68 4.87
CA MET A 114 -0.36 6.87 4.35
C MET A 114 -0.52 6.52 2.87
N TYR A 115 -1.73 6.18 2.43
CA TYR A 115 -2.01 5.97 1.00
C TYR A 115 -1.85 7.26 0.19
N GLN A 116 -2.25 8.43 0.72
CA GLN A 116 -2.02 9.71 0.03
C GLN A 116 -0.53 10.04 -0.07
N MET A 117 0.24 9.76 0.98
CA MET A 117 1.70 9.94 0.96
C MET A 117 2.38 9.00 -0.04
N ALA A 118 1.87 7.78 -0.20
CA ALA A 118 2.35 6.84 -1.21
C ALA A 118 2.09 7.35 -2.65
N ILE A 119 0.88 7.88 -2.91
CA ILE A 119 0.52 8.53 -4.18
C ILE A 119 1.52 9.66 -4.48
N LEU A 120 1.73 10.56 -3.53
CA LEU A 120 2.64 11.70 -3.69
C LEU A 120 4.08 11.27 -3.92
N THR A 121 4.55 10.26 -3.18
CA THR A 121 5.91 9.70 -3.36
C THR A 121 6.12 9.22 -4.79
N VAL A 122 5.23 8.37 -5.29
CA VAL A 122 5.36 7.81 -6.64
C VAL A 122 5.19 8.89 -7.72
N TYR A 123 4.29 9.84 -7.48
CA TYR A 123 4.11 11.01 -8.35
C TYR A 123 5.40 11.82 -8.47
N ILE A 124 6.02 12.22 -7.36
CA ILE A 124 7.24 13.02 -7.36
C ILE A 124 8.37 12.26 -8.08
N LEU A 125 8.55 10.97 -7.77
CA LEU A 125 9.59 10.12 -8.38
C LEU A 125 9.48 10.06 -9.91
N HIS A 126 8.27 10.04 -10.46
CA HIS A 126 8.03 9.84 -11.90
C HIS A 126 7.73 11.12 -12.66
N LYS A 127 7.26 12.18 -11.99
CA LYS A 127 7.14 13.51 -12.59
C LYS A 127 8.52 14.15 -12.79
N THR A 128 9.45 13.91 -11.87
CA THR A 128 10.79 14.52 -11.88
C THR A 128 11.70 13.87 -12.93
N LYS A 129 11.42 12.62 -13.32
CA LYS A 129 12.10 11.95 -14.43
C LYS A 129 11.35 12.22 -15.74
N ARG A 130 11.64 13.36 -16.38
CA ARG A 130 11.62 13.43 -17.85
C ARG A 130 12.86 12.69 -18.36
N ILE A 131 12.82 11.36 -18.37
CA ILE A 131 13.73 10.50 -19.14
C ILE A 131 12.87 9.73 -20.12
#